data_AF-A0A6G7P5U7-F1
#
_entry.id   AF-A0A6G7P5U7-F1
#
_cell.length_a   1.000
_cell.length_b   1.000
_cell.length_c   1.000
_cell.angle_alpha   90.00
_cell.angle_beta   90.00
_cell.angle_gamma   90.00
#
_symmetry.space_group_name_H-M   'P 1'
#
loop_
_entity.id
_entity.type
_entity.pdbx_description
1 polymer ?
#
loop_
_entity_poly.entity_id
_entity_poly.type
_entity_poly.pdbx_seq_one_letter_code
_entity_poly.pdbx_strand_id
1 'polypeptide(L)' 'MPVFIGGLLLGGLSGAVTYAGTADGQVAGAVAAVVAVLTWLGFACVIFLDD' A
#
# COMPACT_ATOMS: atom_id res chain seq x y z
N MET A 1 12.88 -12.21 1.11
CA MET A 1 12.99 -11.47 -0.18
C MET A 1 11.66 -11.41 -0.94
N PRO A 2 10.97 -12.52 -1.28
CA PRO A 2 9.75 -12.46 -2.09
C PRO A 2 8.58 -11.74 -1.41
N VAL A 3 8.43 -11.92 -0.09
CA VAL A 3 7.38 -11.25 0.71
C VAL A 3 7.54 -9.72 0.70
N PHE A 4 8.77 -9.24 0.85
CA PHE A 4 9.08 -7.81 0.83
C PHE A 4 8.72 -7.17 -0.52
N ILE A 5 9.13 -7.81 -1.62
CA ILE A 5 8.84 -7.33 -2.98
C ILE A 5 7.33 -7.40 -3.28
N GLY A 6 6.67 -8.50 -2.92
CA GLY A 6 5.23 -8.69 -3.13
C GLY A 6 4.40 -7.64 -2.41
N GLY A 7 4.71 -7.37 -1.15
CA GLY A 7 4.04 -6.33 -0.39
C GLY A 7 4.33 -4.92 -0.95
N LEU A 8 5.56 -4.65 -1.43
CA LEU A 8 5.91 -3.34 -1.97
C LEU A 8 5.17 -3.06 -3.29
N LEU A 9 5.00 -4.09 -4.12
CA LEU A 9 4.18 -4.03 -5.33
C LEU A 9 2.70 -3.80 -5.01
N LEU A 10 2.13 -4.57 -4.07
CA LEU A 10 0.74 -4.42 -3.66
C LEU A 10 0.48 -3.07 -2.98
N GLY A 11 1.40 -2.61 -2.14
CA GLY A 11 1.36 -1.29 -1.52
C GLY A 11 1.40 -0.17 -2.55
N GLY A 12 2.37 -0.21 -3.47
CA GLY A 12 2.46 0.76 -4.56
C GLY A 12 1.20 0.82 -5.42
N LEU A 13 0.65 -0.36 -5.78
CA LEU A 13 -0.59 -0.43 -6.57
C LEU A 13 -1.78 0.17 -5.82
N SER A 14 -1.94 -0.17 -4.54
CA SER A 14 -3.03 0.34 -3.70
C SER A 14 -2.96 1.86 -3.54
N GLY A 15 -1.77 2.40 -3.22
CA GLY A 15 -1.55 3.84 -3.14
C GLY A 15 -1.81 4.57 -4.46
N ALA A 16 -1.40 3.99 -5.59
CA ALA A 16 -1.64 4.58 -6.91
C ALA A 16 -3.13 4.66 -7.26
N VAL A 17 -3.89 3.61 -6.95
CA VAL A 17 -5.36 3.59 -7.13
C VAL A 17 -6.02 4.65 -6.24
N THR A 18 -5.59 4.77 -4.98
CA THR A 18 -6.10 5.79 -4.07
C THR A 18 -5.78 7.21 -4.53
N TYR A 19 -4.58 7.43 -5.06
CA TYR A 19 -4.19 8.71 -5.65
C TYR A 19 -5.11 9.08 -6.82
N ALA A 20 -5.34 8.14 -7.75
CA ALA A 20 -6.18 8.36 -8.92
C ALA A 20 -7.67 8.62 -8.57
N GLY A 21 -8.15 8.10 -7.44
CA GLY A 21 -9.51 8.31 -6.96
C GLY A 21 -9.73 9.59 -6.15
N THR A 22 -8.68 10.37 -5.86
CA THR A 22 -8.77 11.55 -5.00
C THR A 22 -8.70 12.84 -5.82
N ALA A 23 -9.69 13.74 -5.66
CA ALA A 23 -9.83 14.95 -6.47
C ALA A 23 -8.91 16.12 -6.05
N ASP A 24 -8.43 16.12 -4.80
CA ASP A 24 -7.49 17.12 -4.29
C ASP A 24 -6.06 16.55 -4.31
N GLY A 25 -5.14 17.20 -5.03
CA GLY A 25 -3.79 16.66 -5.24
C GLY A 25 -2.94 16.57 -3.97
N GLN A 26 -3.16 17.45 -2.99
CA GLN A 26 -2.37 17.49 -1.77
C GLN A 26 -2.83 16.39 -0.81
N VAL A 27 -4.14 16.20 -0.69
CA VAL A 27 -4.75 15.08 0.03
C VAL A 27 -4.44 13.77 -0.68
N ALA A 28 -4.50 13.71 -2.00
CA ALA A 28 -4.22 12.50 -2.79
C ALA A 28 -2.84 11.94 -2.50
N GLY A 29 -1.80 12.78 -2.49
CA GLY A 29 -0.43 12.34 -2.21
C GLY A 29 -0.26 11.77 -0.80
N ALA A 30 -0.81 12.46 0.20
CA ALA A 30 -0.73 12.02 1.60
C ALA A 30 -1.47 10.69 1.81
N VAL A 31 -2.71 10.59 1.31
CA VAL A 31 -3.54 9.39 1.47
C VAL A 31 -2.95 8.21 0.69
N ALA A 32 -2.43 8.44 -0.52
CA ALA A 32 -1.77 7.40 -1.31
C ALA A 32 -0.54 6.81 -0.61
N ALA A 33 0.30 7.66 0.00
CA ALA A 33 1.46 7.20 0.75
C ALA A 33 1.05 6.36 1.97
N VAL A 34 0.05 6.80 2.72
CA VAL A 34 -0.49 6.07 3.87
C VAL A 34 -1.05 4.72 3.42
N VAL A 35 -1.89 4.69 2.39
CA VAL A 35 -2.48 3.45 1.87
C VAL A 35 -1.41 2.48 1.37
N ALA A 36 -0.37 2.98 0.71
CA ALA A 36 0.73 2.13 0.25
C ALA A 36 1.48 1.46 1.41
N VAL A 37 1.79 2.22 2.47
CA VAL A 37 2.48 1.69 3.65
C VAL A 37 1.60 0.72 4.43
N LEU A 38 0.32 1.05 4.64
CA LEU A 38 -0.61 0.18 5.36
C LEU A 38 -0.86 -1.13 4.62
N THR A 39 -0.97 -1.09 3.30
CA THR A 39 -1.16 -2.30 2.48
C THR A 39 0.09 -3.17 2.50
N TRP A 40 1.28 -2.57 2.42
CA TRP A 40 2.55 -3.29 2.55
C TRP A 40 2.68 -3.98 3.92
N LEU A 41 2.36 -3.26 5.00
CA LEU A 41 2.39 -3.77 6.36
C LEU A 41 1.34 -4.87 6.57
N GLY A 42 0.12 -4.67 6.07
CA GLY A 42 -0.97 -5.65 6.14
C GLY A 42 -0.62 -6.96 5.46
N PHE A 43 0.02 -6.91 4.28
CA PHE A 43 0.50 -8.10 3.58
C PHE A 43 1.55 -8.87 4.41
N ALA A 44 2.47 -8.15 5.07
CA ALA A 44 3.43 -8.76 5.98
C ALA A 44 2.73 -9.40 7.20
N CYS A 45 1.75 -8.73 7.80
CA CYS A 45 1.00 -9.26 8.94
C CYS A 45 0.19 -10.51 8.60
N VAL A 46 -0.48 -10.55 7.44
CA VAL A 46 -1.23 -11.75 7.00
C VAL A 46 -0.29 -12.95 6.90
N ILE A 47 0.91 -12.76 6.34
CA ILE A 47 1.88 -13.86 6.21
C ILE A 47 2.40 -14.32 7.57
N PHE A 48 2.67 -13.41 8.52
CA PHE A 48 3.10 -13.81 9.87
C PHE A 48 2.01 -14.50 10.70
N LEU A 49 0.73 -14.33 10.36
CA LEU A 49 -0.41 -14.94 11.06
C LEU A 49 -0.88 -16.26 10.41
N ASP A 50 -0.45 -16.53 9.18
CA ASP A 50 -0.85 -17.69 8.35
C ASP A 50 0.25 -18.76 8.25
N ASP A 51 1.41 -18.55 8.89
CA ASP A 51 2.55 -19.48 9.01
C ASP A 51 2.62 -20.09 10.41
#